data_AF-A0A353ERS7-F1
#
_entry.id   AF-A0A353ERS7-F1
#
_cell.length_a   1.000
_cell.length_b   1.000
_cell.length_c   1.000
_cell.angle_alpha   90.00
_cell.angle_beta   90.00
_cell.angle_gamma   90.00
#
_symmetry.space_group_name_H-M   'P 1'
#
loop_
_entity.id
_entity.type
_entity.pdbx_description
1 polymer ?
#
loop_
_entity_poly.entity_id
_entity_poly.type
_entity_poly.pdbx_seq_one_letter_code
_entity_poly.pdbx_strand_id
1 'polypeptide(L)' 'MNKQLNVLVIFDTAGSPPADQNFEAELKTEAWKTESHIIETIKELGHHVFTVGIFDKLSPLFEAVSKQKPDIIFNLVEW' A
#
# COMPACT_ATOMS: atom_id res chain seq x y z
N MET A 1 -22.16 -0.08 13.83
CA MET A 1 -20.69 -0.10 13.71
C MET A 1 -20.34 -0.32 12.25
N ASN A 2 -19.45 0.49 11.68
CA ASN A 2 -18.95 0.24 10.32
C ASN A 2 -18.00 -0.98 10.35
N LYS A 3 -18.03 -1.80 9.30
CA LYS A 3 -17.14 -2.97 9.17
C LYS A 3 -15.69 -2.48 9.09
N GLN A 4 -14.80 -3.05 9.89
CA GLN A 4 -13.36 -2.87 9.72
C GLN A 4 -12.91 -3.67 8.49
N LEU A 5 -12.25 -3.00 7.54
CA LEU A 5 -11.76 -3.60 6.31
C LEU A 5 -10.24 -3.78 6.36
N ASN A 6 -9.77 -4.81 5.65
CA ASN A 6 -8.37 -4.99 5.28
C ASN A 6 -8.13 -4.31 3.93
N VAL A 7 -7.36 -3.23 3.93
CA VAL A 7 -7.07 -2.43 2.75
C VAL A 7 -5.64 -2.70 2.29
N LEU A 8 -5.48 -3.15 1.05
CA LEU A 8 -4.17 -3.23 0.41
C LEU A 8 -3.97 -1.98 -0.45
N VAL A 9 -3.06 -1.11 -0.04
CA VAL A 9 -2.64 0.06 -0.83
C VAL A 9 -1.50 -0.35 -1.74
N ILE A 10 -1.62 -0.06 -3.04
CA ILE A 10 -0.56 -0.29 -4.02
C ILE A 10 -0.14 1.03 -4.65
N PHE A 11 1.15 1.20 -4.92
CA PHE A 11 1.74 2.42 -5.48
C PHE A 11 2.98 2.06 -6.33
N ASP A 12 3.38 2.96 -7.21
CA ASP A 12 4.62 2.80 -7.96
C ASP A 12 5.85 3.08 -7.12
N THR A 13 6.92 2.36 -7.43
CA THR A 13 8.24 2.61 -6.87
C THR A 13 9.20 3.06 -7.97
N ALA A 14 10.10 4.00 -7.67
CA ALA A 14 11.07 4.52 -8.64
C ALA A 14 12.11 3.48 -9.13
N GLY A 15 12.15 2.31 -8.48
CA GLY A 15 12.99 1.17 -8.82
C GLY A 15 12.46 -0.08 -8.14
N SER A 16 13.24 -1.16 -8.16
CA SER A 16 12.84 -2.41 -7.48
C SER A 16 12.55 -2.16 -6.00
N PRO A 17 11.35 -2.53 -5.51
CA PRO A 17 10.99 -2.33 -4.11
C PRO A 17 11.85 -3.22 -3.20
N PRO A 18 11.98 -2.88 -1.90
CA PRO A 18 12.64 -3.74 -0.93
C PRO A 18 11.89 -5.07 -0.81
N ALA A 19 12.65 -6.15 -0.55
CA ALA A 19 12.10 -7.51 -0.53
C ALA A 19 11.02 -7.71 0.55
N ASP A 20 11.09 -6.96 1.64
CA ASP A 20 10.12 -6.99 2.74
C ASP A 20 8.96 -6.00 2.57
N GLN A 21 8.95 -5.21 1.48
CA GLN A 21 7.94 -4.18 1.20
C GLN A 21 7.83 -3.11 2.32
N ASN A 22 8.93 -2.83 3.02
CA ASN A 22 8.97 -1.78 4.02
C ASN A 22 9.27 -0.41 3.38
N PHE A 23 8.30 0.51 3.48
CA PHE A 23 8.39 1.89 2.94
C PHE A 23 8.34 2.96 4.04
N GLU A 24 8.64 2.60 5.30
CA GLU A 24 8.55 3.53 6.44
C GLU A 24 9.44 4.77 6.31
N ALA A 25 10.54 4.68 5.58
CA ALA A 25 11.44 5.81 5.35
C ALA A 25 10.87 6.74 4.27
N GLU A 26 10.39 6.16 3.17
CA GLU A 26 9.83 6.84 2.01
C GLU A 26 8.58 7.63 2.40
N LEU A 27 7.66 7.01 3.15
CA LEU A 27 6.40 7.61 3.61
C LEU A 27 6.55 8.85 4.53
N LYS A 28 7.79 9.17 4.95
CA LYS A 28 8.13 10.38 5.70
C LYS A 28 8.63 11.53 4.83
N THR A 29 8.75 11.31 3.51
CA THR A 29 9.26 12.31 2.57
C THR A 29 8.13 13.06 1.87
N GLU A 30 8.36 14.31 1.46
CA GLU A 30 7.35 15.10 0.73
C GLU A 30 6.95 14.46 -0.61
N ALA A 31 7.85 13.70 -1.24
CA ALA A 31 7.57 13.00 -2.49
C ALA A 31 6.50 11.90 -2.33
N TRP A 32 6.31 11.39 -1.12
CA TRP A 32 5.37 10.31 -0.79
C TRP A 32 4.18 10.80 0.05
N LYS A 33 3.92 12.11 0.02
CA LYS A 33 2.90 12.74 0.85
C LYS A 33 1.50 12.23 0.53
N THR A 34 1.22 11.92 -0.74
CA THR A 34 -0.08 11.38 -1.16
C THR A 34 -0.32 10.01 -0.54
N GLU A 35 0.63 9.10 -0.70
CA GLU A 35 0.59 7.74 -0.15
C GLU A 35 0.49 7.79 1.37
N SER A 36 1.31 8.62 2.00
CA SER A 36 1.35 8.81 3.46
C SER A 36 0.00 9.28 3.99
N HIS A 37 -0.57 10.35 3.42
CA HIS A 37 -1.88 10.86 3.84
C HIS A 37 -3.00 9.84 3.63
N ILE A 38 -2.99 9.08 2.52
CA ILE A 38 -4.00 8.06 2.25
C ILE A 38 -3.90 6.93 3.26
N ILE A 39 -2.69 6.43 3.53
CA ILE A 39 -2.44 5.38 4.52
C ILE A 39 -2.85 5.83 5.92
N GLU A 40 -2.51 7.05 6.33
CA GLU A 40 -2.91 7.63 7.62
C GLU A 40 -4.43 7.76 7.71
N THR A 41 -5.08 8.31 6.68
CA THR A 41 -6.53 8.48 6.65
C THR A 41 -7.25 7.13 6.79
N ILE A 42 -6.81 6.08 6.08
CA ILE A 42 -7.42 4.74 6.18
C ILE A 42 -7.28 4.18 7.60
N LYS A 43 -6.12 4.38 8.24
CA LYS A 43 -5.90 3.98 9.64
C LYS A 43 -6.79 4.77 10.61
N GLU A 44 -6.92 6.07 10.43
CA GLU A 44 -7.79 6.95 11.24
C GLU A 44 -9.27 6.59 11.11
N LEU A 45 -9.70 6.13 9.94
CA LEU A 45 -11.05 5.56 9.72
C LEU A 45 -11.25 4.18 10.40
N GLY A 46 -10.22 3.65 11.07
CA GLY A 46 -10.28 2.40 11.84
C GLY A 46 -10.09 1.15 10.99
N HIS A 47 -9.52 1.25 9.79
CA HIS A 47 -9.25 0.11 8.91
C HIS A 47 -7.80 -0.38 9.05
N HIS A 48 -7.56 -1.64 8.66
CA HIS A 48 -6.22 -2.21 8.63
C HIS A 48 -5.58 -1.95 7.27
N VAL A 49 -4.30 -1.60 7.24
CA VAL A 49 -3.59 -1.22 6.01
C VAL A 49 -2.37 -2.09 5.78
N PHE A 50 -2.28 -2.64 4.58
CA PHE A 50 -1.08 -3.24 4.02
C PHE A 50 -0.60 -2.39 2.84
N THR A 51 0.69 -2.43 2.56
CA THR A 51 1.31 -1.68 1.45
C THR A 51 2.11 -2.62 0.56
N VAL A 52 2.05 -2.39 -0.75
CA VAL A 52 2.91 -3.06 -1.74
C VAL A 52 3.36 -2.04 -2.78
N GLY A 53 4.67 -1.94 -2.97
CA GLY A 53 5.26 -1.20 -4.07
C GLY A 53 5.33 -2.05 -5.33
N ILE A 54 4.98 -1.45 -6.46
CA ILE A 54 4.99 -2.06 -7.78
C ILE A 54 6.04 -1.35 -8.64
N PHE A 55 6.81 -2.13 -9.40
CA PHE A 55 7.80 -1.60 -10.34
C PHE A 55 7.62 -2.21 -11.73
N ASP A 56 8.39 -3.26 -12.05
CA ASP A 56 8.39 -3.92 -13.36
C ASP A 56 7.54 -5.20 -13.41
N LYS A 57 7.11 -5.69 -12.24
CA LYS A 57 6.43 -6.97 -12.08
C LYS A 57 5.25 -6.85 -11.13
N LEU A 58 4.18 -7.57 -11.47
CA LEU A 58 2.97 -7.67 -10.64
C LEU A 58 3.01 -8.82 -9.63
N SER A 59 4.05 -9.66 -9.63
CA SER A 59 4.17 -10.78 -8.67
C SER A 59 3.99 -10.35 -7.20
N PRO A 60 4.57 -9.23 -6.73
CA PRO A 60 4.37 -8.78 -5.34
C PRO A 60 2.90 -8.51 -4.99
N LEU A 61 2.11 -8.00 -5.94
CA LEU A 61 0.67 -7.78 -5.75
C LEU A 61 -0.05 -9.12 -5.53
N PHE A 62 0.18 -10.11 -6.40
CA PHE A 62 -0.49 -11.41 -6.28
C PHE A 62 -0.10 -12.14 -4.99
N GLU A 63 1.17 -12.07 -4.60
CA GLU A 63 1.64 -12.63 -3.33
C GLU A 63 0.97 -11.95 -2.13
N ALA A 64 0.88 -10.62 -2.13
CA ALA A 64 0.23 -9.87 -1.07
C ALA A 64 -1.26 -10.15 -0.99
N VAL A 65 -1.97 -10.22 -2.13
CA VAL A 65 -3.40 -10.57 -2.15
C VAL A 65 -3.62 -11.98 -1.59
N SER A 66 -2.78 -12.95 -1.98
CA SER A 66 -2.89 -14.32 -1.48
C SER A 66 -2.60 -14.43 0.02
N LYS A 67 -1.62 -13.68 0.52
CA LYS A 67 -1.18 -13.71 1.92
C LYS A 67 -2.13 -12.94 2.83
N GLN A 68 -2.47 -11.71 2.45
CA GLN A 68 -3.20 -10.77 3.30
C GLN A 68 -4.72 -10.85 3.14
N LYS A 69 -5.21 -11.35 1.99
CA LYS A 69 -6.64 -11.45 1.65
C LYS A 69 -7.41 -10.14 1.93
N PRO A 70 -7.01 -9.03 1.30
CA PRO A 70 -7.67 -7.74 1.53
C PRO A 70 -9.13 -7.77 1.10
N ASP A 71 -9.98 -7.00 1.79
CA ASP A 71 -11.36 -6.76 1.37
C ASP A 71 -11.41 -5.82 0.15
N ILE A 72 -10.49 -4.85 0.09
CA ILE A 72 -10.38 -3.86 -0.97
C ILE A 72 -8.90 -3.58 -1.31
N ILE A 73 -8.65 -3.25 -2.57
CA ILE A 73 -7.35 -2.74 -3.03
C ILE A 73 -7.53 -1.25 -3.35
N PHE A 74 -6.71 -0.40 -2.73
CA PHE A 74 -6.63 1.02 -3.04
C PHE A 74 -5.47 1.23 -4.02
N ASN A 75 -5.80 1.53 -5.28
CA ASN A 75 -4.81 1.64 -6.35
C ASN A 75 -4.30 3.09 -6.48
N LEU A 76 -3.00 3.28 -6.26
CA LEU A 76 -2.25 4.52 -6.49
C LEU A 76 -1.18 4.37 -7.58
N VAL A 77 -1.23 3.29 -8.37
CA VAL A 77 -0.34 3.13 -9.51
C VAL A 77 -0.73 4.16 -10.60
N GLU A 78 0.24 4.94 -11.03
CA GLU A 78 0.15 5.98 -12.05
C GLU A 78 0.95 5.59 -13.32
N TRP A 79 0.50 6.06 -14.49
CA TRP A 79 1.06 5.69 -15.81
C TRP A 79 2.11 6.70 -16.29
#